data_AF-A0A1G9FG44-F1
#
_entry.id   AF-A0A1G9FG44-F1
#
_cell.length_a   1.000
_cell.length_b   1.000
_cell.length_c   1.000
_cell.angle_alpha   90.00
_cell.angle_beta   90.00
_cell.angle_gamma   90.00
#
_symmetry.space_group_name_H-M   'P 1'
#
loop_
_entity.id
_entity.type
_entity.pdbx_description
1 polymer ?
#
loop_
_entity_poly.entity_id
_entity_poly.type
_entity_poly.pdbx_seq_one_letter_code
_entity_poly.pdbx_strand_id
1 'polypeptide(L)'
;MFQAATTANLALDSRLLGSSLATLFAPAQLIDDVQRVSGVAGPSLQRLLHVPALRERSSQRDALSKMPELALAWRRLACGEVGLTAWLPQHDGDWAAYSDFVSFVVYASTLVELHEQASLGRLQHLLGLAALRLKLDPLIHCQPELARRLGLSIGSPGYLSPVEIAAACQLRVASVRNAISRREMMADAARGVPIEAALDWMVQRRGFLYPVINAITPGRRINGRLANQWLLQDPRVEQLRRVTRLRMMQWRVLGSGRCFGVNEQGLHHCLLTLPASDPEGLAAAGLEDLEDRSGDSAVALYRQSFASVAVAEEAAAEAPIHQGVVATMQALDVLLDYLAEPTATCDDVADSSRAGPGALAAMPGRPGVKRKPAPDHDEGH
;
A
#
# COMPACT_ATOMS: atom_id res chain seq x y z
N MET A 1 -9.70 -40.35 7.00
CA MET A 1 -9.01 -39.14 7.49
C MET A 1 -7.68 -39.05 6.74
N PHE A 2 -7.66 -38.44 5.54
CA PHE A 2 -6.44 -38.27 4.74
C PHE A 2 -5.67 -37.05 5.27
N GLN A 3 -4.90 -37.25 6.34
CA GLN A 3 -3.81 -36.34 6.69
C GLN A 3 -2.57 -36.81 5.95
N ALA A 4 -2.35 -36.27 4.73
CA ALA A 4 -1.05 -36.16 4.06
C ALA A 4 -1.27 -35.56 2.66
N ALA A 5 -1.62 -34.29 2.58
CA ALA A 5 -1.04 -33.44 1.56
C ALA A 5 -0.10 -32.53 2.34
N THR A 6 1.16 -32.97 2.48
CA THR A 6 2.27 -32.07 2.75
C THR A 6 2.06 -30.85 1.88
N THR A 7 1.85 -29.69 2.50
CA THR A 7 1.87 -28.39 1.82
C THR A 7 3.07 -28.40 0.89
N ALA A 8 2.84 -28.50 -0.42
CA ALA A 8 3.93 -28.32 -1.34
C ALA A 8 4.48 -26.92 -1.07
N ASN A 9 5.78 -26.82 -0.89
CA ASN A 9 6.45 -25.53 -0.94
C ASN A 9 6.29 -25.04 -2.38
N LEU A 10 5.16 -24.41 -2.68
CA LEU A 10 4.88 -23.68 -3.91
C LEU A 10 5.88 -22.54 -3.97
N ALA A 11 7.04 -22.87 -4.48
CA ALA A 11 8.21 -22.02 -4.42
C ALA A 11 8.20 -21.05 -5.60
N LEU A 12 8.59 -19.82 -5.32
CA LEU A 12 8.93 -18.87 -6.36
C LEU A 12 10.12 -19.41 -7.16
N ASP A 13 9.88 -19.77 -8.42
CA ASP A 13 10.95 -20.26 -9.31
C ASP A 13 11.97 -19.15 -9.62
N SER A 14 13.21 -19.35 -9.17
CA SER A 14 14.29 -18.37 -9.35
C SER A 14 14.67 -18.12 -10.81
N ARG A 15 14.35 -19.05 -11.72
CA ARG A 15 14.59 -18.92 -13.17
C ARG A 15 13.63 -17.95 -13.84
N LEU A 16 12.46 -17.71 -13.24
CA LEU A 16 11.43 -16.80 -13.76
C LEU A 16 11.58 -15.38 -13.22
N LEU A 17 12.48 -15.18 -12.25
CA LEU A 17 12.71 -13.89 -11.62
C LEU A 17 13.45 -12.91 -12.54
N GLY A 18 12.97 -11.67 -12.58
CA GLY A 18 13.46 -10.63 -13.49
C GLY A 18 12.78 -10.65 -14.86
N SER A 19 11.90 -11.61 -15.13
CA SER A 19 11.02 -11.56 -16.30
C SER A 19 9.82 -10.64 -16.05
N SER A 20 9.28 -10.06 -17.12
CA SER A 20 8.04 -9.29 -17.07
C SER A 20 6.87 -10.20 -16.70
N LEU A 21 6.15 -9.88 -15.62
CA LEU A 21 4.96 -10.64 -15.22
C LEU A 21 3.85 -10.56 -16.27
N ALA A 22 3.75 -9.45 -17.00
CA ALA A 22 2.75 -9.29 -18.07
C ALA A 22 2.96 -10.32 -19.20
N THR A 23 4.22 -10.64 -19.51
CA THR A 23 4.57 -11.67 -20.49
C THR A 23 4.47 -13.06 -19.87
N LEU A 24 4.99 -13.25 -18.66
CA LEU A 24 5.02 -14.54 -17.98
C LEU A 24 3.61 -15.07 -17.74
N PHE A 25 2.67 -14.20 -17.34
CA PHE A 25 1.29 -14.55 -16.98
C PHE A 25 0.28 -13.99 -17.97
N ALA A 26 0.65 -13.93 -19.26
CA ALA A 26 -0.31 -13.61 -20.31
C ALA A 26 -1.49 -14.60 -20.25
N PRO A 27 -2.76 -14.14 -20.34
CA PRO A 27 -3.94 -15.00 -20.12
C PRO A 27 -3.95 -16.27 -20.97
N ALA A 28 -3.67 -16.15 -22.27
CA ALA A 28 -3.60 -17.30 -23.19
C ALA A 28 -2.57 -18.34 -22.71
N GLN A 29 -1.41 -17.88 -22.24
CA GLN A 29 -0.33 -18.73 -21.80
C GLN A 29 -0.68 -19.53 -20.53
N LEU A 30 -1.40 -18.91 -19.61
CA LEU A 30 -1.90 -19.55 -18.38
C LEU A 30 -2.98 -20.58 -18.70
N ILE A 31 -3.90 -20.25 -19.62
CA ILE A 31 -4.93 -21.17 -20.08
C ILE A 31 -4.28 -22.41 -20.72
N ASP A 32 -3.32 -22.22 -21.61
CA ASP A 32 -2.59 -23.31 -22.28
C ASP A 32 -1.86 -24.20 -21.26
N ASP A 33 -1.23 -23.60 -20.25
CA ASP A 33 -0.56 -24.36 -19.20
C ASP A 33 -1.57 -25.20 -18.41
N VAL A 34 -2.70 -24.61 -17.99
CA VAL A 34 -3.75 -25.34 -17.26
C VAL A 34 -4.33 -26.47 -18.11
N GLN A 35 -4.57 -26.26 -19.40
CA GLN A 35 -5.06 -27.29 -20.31
C GLN A 35 -4.05 -28.43 -20.47
N ARG A 36 -2.76 -28.10 -20.65
CA ARG A 36 -1.68 -29.09 -20.69
C ARG A 36 -1.64 -29.92 -19.41
N VAL A 37 -1.68 -29.26 -18.25
CA VAL A 37 -1.70 -29.91 -16.93
C VAL A 37 -2.93 -30.80 -16.78
N SER A 38 -4.09 -30.33 -17.24
CA SER A 38 -5.35 -31.09 -17.19
C SER A 38 -5.28 -32.34 -18.06
N GLY A 39 -4.57 -32.31 -19.19
CA GLY A 39 -4.31 -33.51 -20.00
C GLY A 39 -3.45 -34.56 -19.29
N VAL A 40 -2.52 -34.13 -18.44
CA VAL A 40 -1.63 -35.02 -17.67
C VAL A 40 -2.33 -35.57 -16.42
N ALA A 41 -2.95 -34.69 -15.63
CA ALA A 41 -3.58 -35.06 -14.35
C ALA A 41 -4.99 -35.64 -14.51
N GLY A 42 -5.71 -35.21 -15.56
CA GLY A 42 -7.11 -35.53 -15.81
C GLY A 42 -7.42 -37.03 -15.82
N PRO A 43 -6.69 -37.88 -16.55
CA PRO A 43 -6.98 -39.32 -16.59
C PRO A 43 -6.88 -40.00 -15.22
N SER A 44 -5.93 -39.60 -14.38
CA SER A 44 -5.77 -40.15 -13.03
C SER A 44 -6.86 -39.64 -12.08
N LEU A 45 -7.21 -38.35 -12.16
CA LEU A 45 -8.32 -37.78 -11.39
C LEU A 45 -9.67 -38.40 -11.80
N GLN A 46 -9.90 -38.58 -13.11
CA GLN A 46 -11.11 -39.22 -13.62
C GLN A 46 -11.22 -40.66 -13.14
N ARG A 47 -10.13 -41.46 -13.13
CA ARG A 47 -10.15 -42.83 -12.60
C ARG A 47 -10.57 -42.89 -11.13
N LEU A 48 -10.15 -41.92 -10.31
CA LEU A 48 -10.58 -41.83 -8.91
C LEU A 48 -12.09 -41.52 -8.78
N LEU A 49 -12.64 -40.71 -9.67
CA LEU A 49 -14.07 -40.37 -9.70
C LEU A 49 -14.98 -41.53 -10.19
N HIS A 50 -14.42 -42.57 -10.80
CA HIS A 50 -15.17 -43.76 -11.21
C HIS A 50 -15.38 -44.77 -10.06
N VAL A 51 -14.82 -44.52 -8.87
CA VAL A 51 -15.12 -45.29 -7.66
C VAL A 51 -16.56 -44.98 -7.23
N PRO A 52 -17.51 -45.95 -7.23
CA PRO A 52 -18.94 -45.69 -7.03
C PRO A 52 -19.28 -44.90 -5.76
N ALA A 53 -18.53 -45.12 -4.67
CA ALA A 53 -18.71 -44.41 -3.39
C ALA A 53 -18.39 -42.90 -3.45
N LEU A 54 -17.61 -42.44 -4.44
CA LEU A 54 -17.27 -41.03 -4.65
C LEU A 54 -18.18 -40.36 -5.69
N ARG A 55 -18.90 -41.16 -6.49
CA ARG A 55 -19.73 -40.70 -7.61
C ARG A 55 -21.04 -40.06 -7.15
N GLU A 56 -21.63 -40.56 -6.06
CA GLU A 56 -22.90 -40.06 -5.49
C GLU A 56 -22.78 -38.71 -4.78
N ARG A 57 -21.55 -38.23 -4.53
CA ARG A 57 -21.29 -36.96 -3.81
C ARG A 57 -20.85 -35.79 -4.69
N SER A 58 -20.73 -35.99 -6.00
CA SER A 58 -19.87 -35.15 -6.84
C SER A 58 -20.62 -34.50 -8.01
N SER A 59 -20.86 -33.20 -7.92
CA SER A 59 -21.12 -32.31 -9.07
C SER A 59 -19.82 -31.99 -9.85
N GLN A 60 -18.71 -32.69 -9.59
CA GLN A 60 -17.34 -32.30 -9.98
C GLN A 60 -16.95 -32.64 -11.42
N ARG A 61 -17.89 -33.08 -12.29
CA ARG A 61 -17.57 -33.24 -13.71
C ARG A 61 -17.14 -31.93 -14.37
N ASP A 62 -17.58 -30.80 -13.83
CA ASP A 62 -17.22 -29.45 -14.29
C ASP A 62 -16.08 -28.79 -13.47
N ALA A 63 -15.43 -29.52 -12.56
CA ALA A 63 -14.37 -28.91 -11.74
C ALA A 63 -13.11 -28.60 -12.57
N LEU A 64 -12.71 -29.51 -13.47
CA LEU A 64 -11.55 -29.32 -14.34
C LEU A 64 -11.77 -28.20 -15.38
N SER A 65 -13.00 -28.03 -15.88
CA SER A 65 -13.32 -26.98 -16.85
C SER A 65 -13.24 -25.57 -16.26
N LYS A 66 -13.33 -25.44 -14.93
CA LYS A 66 -13.18 -24.17 -14.20
C LYS A 66 -11.72 -23.78 -13.90
N MET A 67 -10.76 -24.70 -14.03
CA MET A 67 -9.35 -24.44 -13.70
C MET A 67 -8.74 -23.25 -14.46
N PRO A 68 -9.04 -23.01 -15.76
CA PRO A 68 -8.53 -21.83 -16.47
C PRO A 68 -9.05 -20.52 -15.88
N GLU A 69 -10.33 -20.46 -15.49
CA GLU A 69 -10.93 -19.29 -14.84
C GLU A 69 -10.27 -19.01 -13.49
N LEU A 70 -10.06 -20.06 -12.68
CA LEU A 70 -9.40 -19.96 -11.38
C LEU A 70 -7.94 -19.49 -11.53
N ALA A 71 -7.21 -19.96 -12.55
CA ALA A 71 -5.85 -19.48 -12.82
C ALA A 71 -5.82 -17.98 -13.12
N LEU A 72 -6.79 -17.48 -13.90
CA LEU A 72 -6.91 -16.04 -14.19
C LEU A 72 -7.28 -15.25 -12.94
N ALA A 73 -8.16 -15.78 -12.08
CA ALA A 73 -8.52 -15.16 -10.81
C ALA A 73 -7.30 -15.06 -9.87
N TRP A 74 -6.51 -16.12 -9.73
CA TRP A 74 -5.25 -16.12 -8.99
C TRP A 74 -4.23 -15.12 -9.58
N ARG A 75 -4.16 -15.01 -10.92
CA ARG A 75 -3.30 -14.04 -11.61
C ARG A 75 -3.66 -12.61 -11.29
N ARG A 76 -4.95 -12.27 -11.22
CA ARG A 76 -5.39 -10.91 -10.82
C ARG A 76 -4.91 -10.57 -9.41
N LEU A 77 -5.02 -11.51 -8.46
CA LEU A 77 -4.52 -11.32 -7.09
C LEU A 77 -2.99 -11.18 -7.06
N ALA A 78 -2.27 -12.15 -7.65
CA ALA A 78 -0.81 -12.21 -7.64
C ALA A 78 -0.17 -10.98 -8.31
N CYS A 79 -0.80 -10.43 -9.35
CA CYS A 79 -0.31 -9.23 -10.04
C CYS A 79 -0.79 -7.92 -9.38
N GLY A 80 -1.53 -7.97 -8.27
CA GLY A 80 -2.03 -6.78 -7.58
C GLY A 80 -3.11 -6.01 -8.33
N GLU A 81 -3.80 -6.65 -9.28
CA GLU A 81 -4.88 -6.04 -10.09
C GLU A 81 -6.19 -5.91 -9.30
N VAL A 82 -6.31 -6.70 -8.23
CA VAL A 82 -7.42 -6.66 -7.28
C VAL A 82 -6.87 -6.70 -5.87
N GLY A 83 -7.48 -5.92 -4.97
CA GLY A 83 -7.19 -5.99 -3.54
C GLY A 83 -7.71 -7.30 -2.94
N LEU A 84 -7.14 -7.72 -1.80
CA LEU A 84 -7.52 -8.97 -1.15
C LEU A 84 -9.02 -9.01 -0.83
N THR A 85 -9.55 -7.98 -0.18
CA THR A 85 -10.98 -7.89 0.20
C THR A 85 -11.93 -8.03 -0.99
N ALA A 86 -11.56 -7.50 -2.16
CA ALA A 86 -12.37 -7.58 -3.38
C ALA A 86 -12.23 -8.92 -4.10
N TRP A 87 -11.13 -9.63 -3.89
CA TRP A 87 -10.86 -10.94 -4.48
C TRP A 87 -11.46 -12.08 -3.65
N LEU A 88 -11.52 -11.91 -2.33
CA LEU A 88 -12.01 -12.94 -1.43
C LEU A 88 -13.49 -13.27 -1.70
N PRO A 89 -13.84 -14.56 -1.80
CA PRO A 89 -15.23 -14.93 -2.05
C PRO A 89 -16.14 -14.66 -0.85
N GLN A 90 -17.39 -14.29 -1.14
CA GLN A 90 -18.41 -14.01 -0.13
C GLN A 90 -19.12 -15.28 0.38
N HIS A 91 -19.01 -16.41 -0.34
CA HIS A 91 -19.68 -17.67 -0.02
C HIS A 91 -18.68 -18.82 0.15
N ASP A 92 -18.90 -19.69 1.14
CA ASP A 92 -18.01 -20.82 1.48
C ASP A 92 -17.75 -21.77 0.30
N GLY A 93 -18.73 -21.98 -0.58
CA GLY A 93 -18.60 -22.85 -1.76
C GLY A 93 -17.53 -22.38 -2.76
N ASP A 94 -17.29 -21.07 -2.81
CA ASP A 94 -16.31 -20.48 -3.73
C ASP A 94 -14.88 -20.65 -3.20
N TRP A 95 -14.70 -20.71 -1.87
CA TRP A 95 -13.40 -20.96 -1.24
C TRP A 95 -12.84 -22.33 -1.59
N ALA A 96 -13.71 -23.35 -1.65
CA ALA A 96 -13.31 -24.69 -2.05
C ALA A 96 -12.70 -24.71 -3.45
N ALA A 97 -13.24 -23.94 -4.40
CA ALA A 97 -12.73 -23.89 -5.76
C ALA A 97 -11.29 -23.34 -5.84
N TYR A 98 -10.96 -22.30 -5.06
CA TYR A 98 -9.59 -21.77 -5.00
C TYR A 98 -8.60 -22.77 -4.38
N SER A 99 -9.03 -23.47 -3.33
CA SER A 99 -8.24 -24.52 -2.66
C SER A 99 -8.04 -25.75 -3.57
N ASP A 100 -9.06 -26.11 -4.34
CA ASP A 100 -9.01 -27.18 -5.34
C ASP A 100 -8.00 -26.85 -6.45
N PHE A 101 -7.92 -25.59 -6.89
CA PHE A 101 -6.92 -25.15 -7.85
C PHE A 101 -5.50 -25.33 -7.31
N VAL A 102 -5.25 -24.95 -6.06
CA VAL A 102 -3.94 -25.15 -5.41
C VAL A 102 -3.61 -26.64 -5.34
N SER A 103 -4.56 -27.45 -4.89
CA SER A 103 -4.42 -28.92 -4.80
C SER A 103 -4.16 -29.55 -6.18
N PHE A 104 -4.82 -29.06 -7.23
CA PHE A 104 -4.61 -29.48 -8.61
C PHE A 104 -3.18 -29.20 -9.08
N VAL A 105 -2.66 -27.99 -8.85
CA VAL A 105 -1.29 -27.63 -9.23
C VAL A 105 -0.26 -28.47 -8.48
N VAL A 106 -0.47 -28.69 -7.17
CA VAL A 106 0.40 -29.55 -6.36
C VAL A 106 0.40 -30.98 -6.88
N TYR A 107 -0.79 -31.57 -7.03
CA TYR A 107 -0.95 -32.93 -7.53
C TYR A 107 -0.29 -33.12 -8.90
N ALA A 108 -0.52 -32.19 -9.82
CA ALA A 108 0.03 -32.30 -11.16
C ALA A 108 1.54 -32.06 -11.19
N SER A 109 2.08 -31.25 -10.27
CA SER A 109 3.54 -31.08 -10.13
C SER A 109 4.21 -32.39 -9.75
N THR A 110 3.65 -33.11 -8.78
CA THR A 110 4.12 -34.44 -8.40
C THR A 110 4.01 -35.45 -9.55
N LEU A 111 2.93 -35.41 -10.34
CA LEU A 111 2.82 -36.27 -11.52
C LEU A 111 3.88 -35.95 -12.58
N VAL A 112 4.13 -34.67 -12.85
CA VAL A 112 5.14 -34.24 -13.84
C VAL A 112 6.54 -34.68 -13.43
N GLU A 113 6.87 -34.57 -12.15
CA GLU A 113 8.14 -35.07 -11.59
C GLU A 113 8.28 -36.58 -11.75
N LEU A 114 7.22 -37.36 -11.46
CA LEU A 114 7.23 -38.81 -11.59
C LEU A 114 7.34 -39.31 -13.03
N HIS A 115 6.89 -38.53 -14.01
CA HIS A 115 6.91 -38.91 -15.44
C HIS A 115 8.02 -38.19 -16.23
N GLU A 116 8.95 -37.50 -15.56
CA GLU A 116 10.06 -36.74 -16.17
C GLU A 116 9.61 -35.75 -17.27
N GLN A 117 8.45 -35.11 -17.07
CA GLN A 117 7.87 -34.16 -18.02
C GLN A 117 8.32 -32.71 -17.77
N ALA A 118 8.01 -31.82 -18.72
CA ALA A 118 8.33 -30.39 -18.60
C ALA A 118 7.66 -29.74 -17.38
N SER A 119 8.42 -28.92 -16.64
CA SER A 119 8.00 -28.39 -15.33
C SER A 119 6.78 -27.47 -15.39
N LEU A 120 5.94 -27.51 -14.34
CA LEU A 120 4.82 -26.59 -14.10
C LEU A 120 5.25 -25.26 -13.44
N GLY A 121 6.50 -24.84 -13.64
CA GLY A 121 7.13 -23.76 -12.88
C GLY A 121 6.37 -22.45 -12.91
N ARG A 122 5.64 -22.15 -14.01
CA ARG A 122 4.83 -20.92 -14.12
C ARG A 122 3.62 -20.93 -13.17
N LEU A 123 2.86 -22.03 -13.10
CA LEU A 123 1.69 -22.13 -12.22
C LEU A 123 2.11 -22.16 -10.75
N GLN A 124 3.22 -22.84 -10.43
CA GLN A 124 3.80 -22.80 -9.09
C GLN A 124 4.27 -21.39 -8.72
N HIS A 125 4.94 -20.68 -9.63
CA HIS A 125 5.38 -19.31 -9.43
C HIS A 125 4.21 -18.34 -9.24
N LEU A 126 3.11 -18.54 -9.98
CA LEU A 126 1.87 -17.78 -9.80
C LEU A 126 1.33 -17.94 -8.36
N LEU A 127 1.22 -19.18 -7.87
CA LEU A 127 0.76 -19.44 -6.51
C LEU A 127 1.74 -18.93 -5.45
N GLY A 128 3.05 -19.00 -5.70
CA GLY A 128 4.07 -18.41 -4.84
C GLY A 128 3.94 -16.88 -4.74
N LEU A 129 3.65 -16.19 -5.85
CA LEU A 129 3.38 -14.75 -5.85
C LEU A 129 2.08 -14.41 -5.13
N ALA A 130 1.05 -15.24 -5.26
CA ALA A 130 -0.20 -15.07 -4.52
C ALA A 130 0.00 -15.26 -3.01
N ALA A 131 0.77 -16.27 -2.59
CA ALA A 131 1.14 -16.46 -1.19
C ALA A 131 1.95 -15.26 -0.65
N LEU A 132 2.87 -14.72 -1.44
CA LEU A 132 3.58 -13.49 -1.11
C LEU A 132 2.63 -12.29 -0.99
N ARG A 133 1.66 -12.15 -1.89
CA ARG A 133 0.65 -11.08 -1.80
C ARG A 133 -0.14 -11.19 -0.49
N LEU A 134 -0.57 -12.40 -0.11
CA LEU A 134 -1.26 -12.64 1.16
C LEU A 134 -0.38 -12.25 2.35
N LYS A 135 0.89 -12.63 2.31
CA LYS A 135 1.89 -12.34 3.36
C LYS A 135 2.15 -10.84 3.56
N LEU A 136 2.06 -10.06 2.50
CA LEU A 136 2.26 -8.60 2.55
C LEU A 136 1.01 -7.82 2.95
N ASP A 137 -0.17 -8.44 2.88
CA ASP A 137 -1.43 -7.74 3.09
C ASP A 137 -1.56 -7.25 4.56
N PRO A 138 -1.98 -5.99 4.81
CA PRO A 138 -2.00 -5.39 6.15
C PRO A 138 -3.00 -6.06 7.11
N LEU A 139 -3.91 -6.90 6.61
CA LEU A 139 -4.75 -7.79 7.41
C LEU A 139 -3.95 -8.99 7.98
N ILE A 140 -2.76 -8.71 8.51
CA ILE A 140 -1.73 -9.71 8.90
C ILE A 140 -2.29 -10.78 9.86
N HIS A 141 -3.18 -10.37 10.75
CA HIS A 141 -3.80 -11.23 11.77
C HIS A 141 -4.65 -12.37 11.18
N CYS A 142 -5.15 -12.23 9.95
CA CYS A 142 -5.93 -13.27 9.28
C CYS A 142 -5.09 -14.17 8.36
N GLN A 143 -3.83 -13.82 8.09
CA GLN A 143 -3.02 -14.47 7.04
C GLN A 143 -2.82 -15.98 7.24
N PRO A 144 -2.48 -16.51 8.44
CA PRO A 144 -2.22 -17.94 8.59
C PRO A 144 -3.48 -18.79 8.37
N GLU A 145 -4.61 -18.32 8.89
CA GLU A 145 -5.90 -18.99 8.71
C GLU A 145 -6.35 -18.95 7.26
N LEU A 146 -6.20 -17.78 6.62
CA LEU A 146 -6.55 -17.58 5.23
C LEU A 146 -5.71 -18.44 4.28
N ALA A 147 -4.39 -18.46 4.48
CA ALA A 147 -3.48 -19.30 3.72
C ALA A 147 -3.85 -20.78 3.87
N ARG A 148 -4.12 -21.23 5.09
CA ARG A 148 -4.56 -22.61 5.36
C ARG A 148 -5.85 -22.96 4.63
N ARG A 149 -6.86 -22.09 4.63
CA ARG A 149 -8.12 -22.31 3.89
C ARG A 149 -7.90 -22.44 2.39
N LEU A 150 -7.00 -21.64 1.84
CA LEU A 150 -6.63 -21.64 0.42
C LEU A 150 -5.64 -22.75 0.05
N GLY A 151 -5.15 -23.55 1.01
CA GLY A 151 -4.15 -24.59 0.77
C GLY A 151 -2.72 -24.06 0.53
N LEU A 152 -2.45 -22.80 0.87
CA LEU A 152 -1.15 -22.15 0.72
C LEU A 152 -0.31 -22.24 2.01
N SER A 153 1.00 -22.22 1.84
CA SER A 153 1.96 -22.13 2.94
C SER A 153 2.66 -20.78 2.93
N ILE A 154 2.70 -20.11 4.09
CA ILE A 154 3.44 -18.86 4.31
C ILE A 154 4.66 -19.18 5.18
N GLY A 155 5.85 -19.13 4.58
CA GLY A 155 7.10 -19.28 5.33
C GLY A 155 7.46 -18.01 6.11
N SER A 156 8.06 -18.15 7.29
CA SER A 156 8.59 -17.06 8.12
C SER A 156 7.69 -15.81 8.20
N PRO A 157 6.50 -15.89 8.85
CA PRO A 157 5.62 -14.74 9.02
C PRO A 157 6.36 -13.51 9.55
N GLY A 158 6.08 -12.33 8.99
CA GLY A 158 6.76 -11.08 9.35
C GLY A 158 8.09 -10.82 8.63
N TYR A 159 8.64 -11.77 7.87
CA TYR A 159 9.93 -11.64 7.16
C TYR A 159 9.82 -12.02 5.70
N LEU A 160 10.59 -11.40 4.81
CA LEU A 160 10.72 -11.77 3.40
C LEU A 160 12.10 -12.34 3.11
N SER A 161 12.12 -13.45 2.39
CA SER A 161 13.31 -14.00 1.77
C SER A 161 13.77 -13.12 0.60
N PRO A 162 15.04 -13.21 0.19
CA PRO A 162 15.54 -12.51 -1.01
C PRO A 162 14.79 -12.88 -2.29
N VAL A 163 14.25 -14.09 -2.37
CA VAL A 163 13.48 -14.60 -3.52
C VAL A 163 12.11 -13.92 -3.58
N GLU A 164 11.44 -13.77 -2.44
CA GLU A 164 10.16 -13.04 -2.35
C GLU A 164 10.30 -11.57 -2.72
N ILE A 165 11.32 -10.88 -2.20
CA ILE A 165 11.61 -9.47 -2.55
C ILE A 165 11.90 -9.34 -4.04
N ALA A 166 12.71 -10.25 -4.59
CA ALA A 166 13.03 -10.26 -6.02
C ALA A 166 11.78 -10.46 -6.88
N ALA A 167 10.88 -11.36 -6.48
CA ALA A 167 9.61 -11.61 -7.16
C ALA A 167 8.69 -10.38 -7.13
N ALA A 168 8.50 -9.78 -5.95
CA ALA A 168 7.68 -8.58 -5.77
C ALA A 168 8.20 -7.36 -6.54
N CYS A 169 9.49 -7.29 -6.85
CA CYS A 169 10.09 -6.18 -7.60
C CYS A 169 10.43 -6.50 -9.06
N GLN A 170 10.16 -7.71 -9.55
CA GLN A 170 10.60 -8.20 -10.86
C GLN A 170 12.12 -8.02 -11.07
N LEU A 171 12.90 -8.41 -10.05
CA LEU A 171 14.37 -8.34 -10.05
C LEU A 171 14.97 -9.75 -10.04
N ARG A 172 16.27 -9.85 -10.32
CA ARG A 172 17.04 -11.07 -10.06
C ARG A 172 17.37 -11.16 -8.56
N VAL A 173 17.42 -12.38 -8.01
CA VAL A 173 17.78 -12.63 -6.59
C VAL A 173 19.14 -12.03 -6.24
N ALA A 174 20.10 -12.06 -7.17
CA ALA A 174 21.42 -11.48 -6.97
C ALA A 174 21.37 -9.97 -6.64
N SER A 175 20.44 -9.21 -7.26
CA SER A 175 20.28 -7.79 -6.98
C SER A 175 19.85 -7.54 -5.53
N VAL A 176 18.95 -8.36 -5.01
CA VAL A 176 18.49 -8.25 -3.60
C VAL A 176 19.60 -8.66 -2.63
N ARG A 177 20.31 -9.76 -2.91
CA ARG A 177 21.46 -10.19 -2.10
C ARG A 177 22.55 -9.11 -2.03
N ASN A 178 22.82 -8.43 -3.14
CA ASN A 178 23.77 -7.32 -3.17
C ASN A 178 23.31 -6.14 -2.31
N ALA A 179 22.02 -5.80 -2.34
CA ALA A 179 21.45 -4.75 -1.50
C ALA A 179 21.57 -5.09 0.00
N ILE A 180 21.29 -6.34 0.38
CA ILE A 180 21.48 -6.83 1.76
C ILE A 180 22.96 -6.76 2.15
N SER A 181 23.87 -7.19 1.27
CA SER A 181 25.32 -7.14 1.52
C SER A 181 25.83 -5.70 1.72
N ARG A 182 25.21 -4.72 1.06
CA ARG A 182 25.50 -3.29 1.22
C ARG A 182 24.80 -2.66 2.41
N ARG A 183 24.05 -3.44 3.19
CA ARG A 183 23.25 -2.98 4.33
C ARG A 183 22.20 -1.93 3.96
N GLU A 184 21.69 -1.97 2.73
CA GLU A 184 20.50 -1.18 2.35
C GLU A 184 19.24 -1.70 3.05
N MET A 185 19.24 -2.97 3.45
CA MET A 185 18.23 -3.62 4.28
C MET A 185 18.94 -4.52 5.29
N MET A 186 18.50 -4.47 6.55
CA MET A 186 19.00 -5.39 7.57
C MET A 186 18.27 -6.73 7.47
N ALA A 187 19.04 -7.81 7.30
CA ALA A 187 18.51 -9.17 7.21
C ALA A 187 18.86 -9.98 8.46
N ASP A 188 17.88 -10.69 8.99
CA ASP A 188 18.07 -11.81 9.91
C ASP A 188 18.57 -13.03 9.13
N ALA A 189 19.66 -13.66 9.59
CA ALA A 189 20.30 -14.75 8.87
C ALA A 189 19.40 -16.00 8.71
N ALA A 190 18.46 -16.23 9.64
CA ALA A 190 17.57 -17.39 9.63
C ALA A 190 16.23 -17.07 8.94
N ARG A 191 15.74 -15.84 9.06
CA ARG A 191 14.36 -15.49 8.67
C ARG A 191 14.27 -14.60 7.43
N GLY A 192 15.31 -13.84 7.11
CA GLY A 192 15.32 -12.87 6.01
C GLY A 192 15.13 -11.42 6.47
N VAL A 193 14.57 -10.58 5.61
CA VAL A 193 14.39 -9.14 5.88
C VAL A 193 13.01 -8.90 6.51
N PRO A 194 12.87 -8.16 7.61
CA PRO A 194 11.56 -7.77 8.12
C PRO A 194 10.69 -7.12 7.03
N ILE A 195 9.40 -7.50 6.94
CA ILE A 195 8.47 -7.00 5.90
C ILE A 195 8.50 -5.47 5.82
N GLU A 196 8.56 -4.83 6.98
CA GLU A 196 8.67 -3.39 7.17
C GLU A 196 9.80 -2.77 6.33
N ALA A 197 11.04 -3.16 6.63
CA ALA A 197 12.24 -2.67 5.97
C ALA A 197 12.25 -3.06 4.49
N ALA A 198 11.72 -4.23 4.15
CA ALA A 198 11.62 -4.66 2.77
C ALA A 198 10.65 -3.77 1.97
N LEU A 199 9.46 -3.44 2.50
CA LEU A 199 8.48 -2.57 1.84
C LEU A 199 9.06 -1.17 1.57
N ASP A 200 9.74 -0.57 2.55
CA ASP A 200 10.37 0.76 2.42
C ASP A 200 11.49 0.78 1.36
N TRP A 201 12.18 -0.35 1.17
CA TRP A 201 13.17 -0.51 0.11
C TRP A 201 12.52 -0.80 -1.25
N MET A 202 11.50 -1.66 -1.29
CA MET A 202 10.81 -2.08 -2.51
C MET A 202 10.02 -0.93 -3.15
N VAL A 203 9.39 -0.05 -2.37
CA VAL A 203 8.58 1.07 -2.91
C VAL A 203 9.40 2.02 -3.80
N GLN A 204 10.72 2.07 -3.58
CA GLN A 204 11.66 2.87 -4.36
C GLN A 204 12.02 2.24 -5.72
N ARG A 205 11.49 1.05 -6.03
CA ARG A 205 11.78 0.31 -7.27
C ARG A 205 10.63 0.43 -8.26
N ARG A 206 10.97 0.66 -9.53
CA ARG A 206 9.97 0.83 -10.61
C ARG A 206 9.06 -0.39 -10.77
N GLY A 207 9.59 -1.60 -10.59
CA GLY A 207 8.89 -2.88 -10.78
C GLY A 207 8.17 -3.44 -9.56
N PHE A 208 8.08 -2.70 -8.45
CA PHE A 208 7.35 -3.15 -7.27
C PHE A 208 5.86 -3.31 -7.57
N LEU A 209 5.33 -4.51 -7.32
CA LEU A 209 3.97 -4.91 -7.69
C LEU A 209 2.89 -4.39 -6.74
N TYR A 210 3.24 -4.11 -5.48
CA TYR A 210 2.25 -3.83 -4.44
C TYR A 210 2.41 -2.45 -3.79
N PRO A 211 2.59 -1.36 -4.57
CA PRO A 211 2.78 -0.02 -4.00
C PRO A 211 1.60 0.40 -3.10
N VAL A 212 0.38 -0.05 -3.42
CA VAL A 212 -0.83 0.26 -2.64
C VAL A 212 -0.77 -0.30 -1.22
N ILE A 213 -0.15 -1.47 -0.99
CA ILE A 213 0.03 -2.02 0.39
C ILE A 213 0.79 -1.02 1.25
N ASN A 214 1.80 -0.39 0.66
CA ASN A 214 2.62 0.60 1.34
C ASN A 214 1.83 1.90 1.58
N ALA A 215 0.98 2.31 0.64
CA ALA A 215 0.13 3.51 0.76
C ALA A 215 -0.96 3.41 1.84
N ILE A 216 -1.46 2.21 2.14
CA ILE A 216 -2.50 2.02 3.16
C ILE A 216 -1.94 1.80 4.57
N THR A 217 -0.62 1.83 4.73
CA THR A 217 0.05 1.68 6.02
C THR A 217 0.59 3.04 6.47
N PRO A 218 -0.04 3.74 7.45
CA PRO A 218 0.20 5.16 7.71
C PRO A 218 1.68 5.54 7.94
N GLY A 219 2.40 4.76 8.75
CA GLY A 219 3.79 5.02 9.11
C GLY A 219 4.83 4.62 8.07
N ARG A 220 4.44 4.15 6.88
CA ARG A 220 5.40 3.70 5.85
C ARG A 220 5.93 4.82 5.01
N ARG A 221 7.16 4.63 4.52
CA ARG A 221 7.82 5.59 3.65
C ARG A 221 7.05 5.76 2.35
N ILE A 222 6.94 6.99 1.85
CA ILE A 222 6.32 7.28 0.56
C ILE A 222 7.32 7.85 -0.44
N ASN A 223 6.90 7.90 -1.71
CA ASN A 223 7.60 8.65 -2.75
C ASN A 223 6.58 9.38 -3.63
N GLY A 224 7.07 10.33 -4.44
CA GLY A 224 6.19 11.15 -5.25
C GLY A 224 5.32 10.36 -6.23
N ARG A 225 5.81 9.22 -6.74
CA ARG A 225 5.01 8.31 -7.57
C ARG A 225 3.83 7.72 -6.79
N LEU A 226 4.09 7.23 -5.57
CA LEU A 226 3.06 6.63 -4.71
C LEU A 226 2.05 7.68 -4.25
N ALA A 227 2.53 8.83 -3.77
CA ALA A 227 1.69 9.95 -3.36
C ALA A 227 0.77 10.39 -4.50
N ASN A 228 1.31 10.58 -5.70
CA ASN A 228 0.53 10.96 -6.87
C ASN A 228 -0.55 9.92 -7.24
N GLN A 229 -0.23 8.62 -7.14
CA GLN A 229 -1.21 7.55 -7.39
C GLN A 229 -2.33 7.51 -6.35
N TRP A 230 -1.98 7.75 -5.08
CA TRP A 230 -2.94 7.77 -3.99
C TRP A 230 -3.85 9.01 -4.05
N LEU A 231 -3.29 10.19 -4.35
CA LEU A 231 -4.04 11.44 -4.50
C LEU A 231 -5.10 11.38 -5.61
N LEU A 232 -4.92 10.55 -6.65
CA LEU A 232 -5.95 10.33 -7.68
C LEU A 232 -7.25 9.71 -7.13
N GLN A 233 -7.18 9.09 -5.96
CA GLN A 233 -8.29 8.39 -5.32
C GLN A 233 -8.82 9.14 -4.10
N ASP A 234 -8.12 10.19 -3.64
CA ASP A 234 -8.49 10.93 -2.44
C ASP A 234 -9.56 11.99 -2.76
N PRO A 235 -10.72 11.98 -2.08
CA PRO A 235 -11.82 12.88 -2.39
C PRO A 235 -11.60 14.33 -1.92
N ARG A 236 -10.54 14.63 -1.15
CA ARG A 236 -10.22 16.00 -0.69
C ARG A 236 -9.46 16.80 -1.73
N VAL A 237 -8.99 16.19 -2.81
CA VAL A 237 -8.17 16.87 -3.81
C VAL A 237 -8.68 16.66 -5.23
N GLU A 238 -8.39 17.62 -6.11
CA GLU A 238 -8.55 17.48 -7.55
C GLU A 238 -7.22 17.66 -8.27
N GLN A 239 -7.03 16.87 -9.33
CA GLN A 239 -5.87 16.98 -10.20
C GLN A 239 -6.04 18.16 -11.14
N LEU A 240 -5.08 19.10 -11.14
CA LEU A 240 -5.14 20.26 -12.03
C LEU A 240 -4.40 20.01 -13.35
N ARG A 241 -3.08 19.87 -13.27
CA ARG A 241 -2.23 19.71 -14.46
C ARG A 241 -0.86 19.17 -14.12
N ARG A 242 -0.24 18.61 -15.15
CA ARG A 242 1.15 18.19 -15.15
C ARG A 242 2.07 19.32 -15.60
N VAL A 243 3.09 19.65 -14.80
CA VAL A 243 4.12 20.63 -15.14
C VAL A 243 5.41 19.89 -15.52
N THR A 244 5.52 19.52 -16.80
CA THR A 244 6.60 18.64 -17.32
C THR A 244 8.00 19.16 -17.03
N ARG A 245 8.24 20.47 -17.16
CA ARG A 245 9.57 21.08 -16.89
C ARG A 245 10.02 20.91 -15.43
N LEU A 246 9.07 20.83 -14.50
CA LEU A 246 9.31 20.63 -13.07
C LEU A 246 9.12 19.16 -12.64
N ARG A 247 8.71 18.27 -13.57
CA ARG A 247 8.36 16.86 -13.28
C ARG A 247 7.38 16.73 -12.10
N MET A 248 6.42 17.65 -12.07
CA MET A 248 5.51 17.87 -10.96
C MET A 248 4.07 17.70 -11.43
N MET A 249 3.24 17.06 -10.60
CA MET A 249 1.79 17.09 -10.73
C MET A 249 1.22 18.11 -9.76
N GLN A 250 0.37 18.99 -10.26
CA GLN A 250 -0.30 20.01 -9.46
C GLN A 250 -1.67 19.51 -9.01
N TRP A 251 -1.95 19.73 -7.73
CA TRP A 251 -3.16 19.33 -7.03
C TRP A 251 -3.79 20.55 -6.38
N ARG A 252 -5.12 20.53 -6.27
CA ARG A 252 -5.91 21.51 -5.51
C ARG A 252 -6.63 20.79 -4.39
N VAL A 253 -6.57 21.34 -3.17
CA VAL A 253 -7.39 20.90 -2.05
C VAL A 253 -8.79 21.50 -2.19
N LEU A 254 -9.79 20.62 -2.20
CA LEU A 254 -11.20 20.99 -2.23
C LEU A 254 -11.60 21.56 -0.87
N GLY A 255 -12.46 22.58 -0.87
CA GLY A 255 -12.82 23.35 0.33
C GLY A 255 -11.99 24.62 0.49
N SER A 256 -10.65 24.50 0.61
CA SER A 256 -9.77 25.67 0.77
C SER A 256 -9.33 26.31 -0.55
N GLY A 257 -9.31 25.55 -1.65
CA GLY A 257 -8.81 25.99 -2.95
C GLY A 257 -7.28 26.10 -3.04
N ARG A 258 -6.55 25.81 -1.95
CA ARG A 258 -5.08 25.83 -1.94
C ARG A 258 -4.52 24.81 -2.91
N CYS A 259 -3.38 25.13 -3.52
CA CYS A 259 -2.72 24.21 -4.45
C CYS A 259 -1.31 23.88 -4.01
N PHE A 260 -0.90 22.66 -4.32
CA PHE A 260 0.44 22.16 -4.09
C PHE A 260 0.87 21.30 -5.28
N GLY A 261 2.16 21.05 -5.35
CA GLY A 261 2.79 20.23 -6.37
C GLY A 261 3.50 19.04 -5.73
N VAL A 262 3.39 17.88 -6.36
CA VAL A 262 4.11 16.66 -5.96
C VAL A 262 5.02 16.22 -7.10
N ASN A 263 6.25 15.82 -6.79
CA ASN A 263 7.18 15.25 -7.77
C ASN A 263 6.73 13.86 -8.27
N GLU A 264 5.72 13.78 -9.14
CA GLU A 264 5.03 12.53 -9.55
C GLU A 264 5.96 11.38 -10.05
N GLN A 265 7.18 11.69 -10.50
CA GLN A 265 8.16 10.72 -10.99
C GLN A 265 9.25 10.38 -9.97
N GLY A 266 9.18 10.97 -8.78
CA GLY A 266 10.12 10.77 -7.68
C GLY A 266 10.03 9.35 -7.13
N LEU A 267 11.15 8.61 -7.19
CA LEU A 267 11.24 7.24 -6.68
C LEU A 267 11.80 7.17 -5.26
N HIS A 268 12.62 8.14 -4.85
CA HIS A 268 13.32 8.12 -3.57
C HIS A 268 12.60 8.93 -2.48
N HIS A 269 12.05 10.09 -2.84
CA HIS A 269 11.39 11.00 -1.92
C HIS A 269 10.09 11.52 -2.53
N CYS A 270 9.11 11.81 -1.68
CA CYS A 270 7.96 12.62 -2.03
C CYS A 270 8.30 14.07 -1.68
N LEU A 271 8.49 14.89 -2.71
CA LEU A 271 8.69 16.33 -2.56
C LEU A 271 7.35 17.01 -2.77
N LEU A 272 6.94 17.80 -1.78
CA LEU A 272 5.77 18.66 -1.86
C LEU A 272 6.26 20.10 -2.00
N THR A 273 5.72 20.82 -2.98
CA THR A 273 6.06 22.22 -3.26
C THR A 273 4.81 23.06 -3.32
N LEU A 274 4.77 24.16 -2.59
CA LEU A 274 3.58 25.01 -2.52
C LEU A 274 3.93 26.47 -2.18
N PRO A 275 3.09 27.43 -2.61
CA PRO A 275 3.12 28.78 -2.06
C PRO A 275 2.58 28.76 -0.61
N ALA A 276 3.32 29.30 0.34
CA ALA A 276 2.87 29.41 1.74
C ALA A 276 3.56 30.57 2.47
N SER A 277 2.84 31.18 3.40
CA SER A 277 3.34 32.21 4.33
C SER A 277 3.60 31.66 5.75
N ASP A 278 3.13 30.45 6.05
CA ASP A 278 3.30 29.77 7.34
C ASP A 278 4.17 28.51 7.20
N PRO A 279 5.51 28.66 7.19
CA PRO A 279 6.43 27.52 7.15
C PRO A 279 6.42 26.70 8.45
N GLU A 280 6.10 27.31 9.60
CA GLU A 280 6.06 26.63 10.89
C GLU A 280 4.88 25.66 10.96
N GLY A 281 3.70 26.08 10.50
CA GLY A 281 2.53 25.22 10.37
C GLY A 281 2.76 24.04 9.41
N LEU A 282 3.47 24.27 8.30
CA LEU A 282 3.85 23.20 7.36
C LEU A 282 4.80 22.17 7.99
N ALA A 283 5.80 22.64 8.74
CA ALA A 283 6.71 21.75 9.46
C ALA A 283 5.96 20.96 10.56
N ALA A 284 5.07 21.62 11.31
CA ALA A 284 4.24 20.99 12.33
C ALA A 284 3.27 19.94 11.74
N ALA A 285 2.79 20.15 10.51
CA ALA A 285 1.96 19.20 9.77
C ALA A 285 2.76 18.00 9.21
N GLY A 286 4.09 17.98 9.36
CA GLY A 286 4.94 16.83 9.01
C GLY A 286 5.74 16.98 7.72
N LEU A 287 5.90 18.21 7.21
CA LEU A 287 6.80 18.48 6.09
C LEU A 287 8.25 18.63 6.60
N GLU A 288 9.10 17.67 6.27
CA GLU A 288 10.51 17.62 6.67
C GLU A 288 11.40 18.43 5.71
N ASP A 289 12.60 18.82 6.15
CA ASP A 289 13.61 19.50 5.32
C ASP A 289 13.04 20.69 4.52
N LEU A 290 12.26 21.54 5.18
CA LEU A 290 11.58 22.66 4.53
C LEU A 290 12.57 23.73 4.06
N GLU A 291 12.58 24.00 2.76
CA GLU A 291 13.41 25.00 2.10
C GLU A 291 12.55 26.09 1.45
N ASP A 292 12.98 27.35 1.58
CA ASP A 292 12.47 28.44 0.75
C ASP A 292 13.17 28.43 -0.62
N ARG A 293 12.39 28.16 -1.67
CA ARG A 293 12.83 28.09 -3.07
C ARG A 293 12.51 29.37 -3.85
N SER A 294 12.13 30.46 -3.16
CA SER A 294 11.75 31.73 -3.79
C SER A 294 12.92 32.40 -4.54
N GLY A 295 14.16 32.10 -4.16
CA GLY A 295 15.37 32.58 -4.83
C GLY A 295 15.83 31.74 -6.03
N ASP A 296 15.18 30.61 -6.32
CA ASP A 296 15.61 29.71 -7.38
C ASP A 296 15.42 30.29 -8.78
N SER A 297 16.30 29.90 -9.70
CA SER A 297 16.12 30.18 -11.13
C SER A 297 14.81 29.61 -11.71
N ALA A 298 14.24 28.58 -11.08
CA ALA A 298 12.96 27.97 -11.46
C ALA A 298 11.73 28.62 -10.79
N VAL A 299 11.90 29.59 -9.88
CA VAL A 299 10.78 30.21 -9.13
C VAL A 299 9.70 30.78 -10.05
N ALA A 300 10.09 31.37 -11.18
CA ALA A 300 9.14 31.92 -12.14
C ALA A 300 8.20 30.84 -12.70
N LEU A 301 8.70 29.61 -12.91
CA LEU A 301 7.88 28.49 -13.35
C LEU A 301 6.95 27.99 -12.23
N TYR A 302 7.42 27.98 -10.98
CA TYR A 302 6.56 27.66 -9.83
C TYR A 302 5.43 28.68 -9.70
N ARG A 303 5.76 29.99 -9.68
CA ARG A 303 4.77 31.07 -9.62
C ARG A 303 3.79 31.02 -10.79
N GLN A 304 4.25 30.80 -12.02
CA GLN A 304 3.34 30.59 -13.17
C GLN A 304 2.47 29.34 -13.00
N SER A 305 3.01 28.30 -12.37
CA SER A 305 2.26 27.05 -12.10
C SER A 305 1.12 27.29 -11.12
N PHE A 306 1.36 28.12 -10.10
CA PHE A 306 0.40 28.46 -9.05
C PHE A 306 -0.40 29.76 -9.31
N ALA A 307 -0.12 30.51 -10.38
CA ALA A 307 -0.71 31.83 -10.65
C ALA A 307 -2.24 31.86 -10.76
N SER A 308 -2.86 30.74 -11.14
CA SER A 308 -4.32 30.63 -11.27
C SER A 308 -5.03 30.23 -9.96
N VAL A 309 -4.32 30.29 -8.84
CA VAL A 309 -4.77 29.77 -7.55
C VAL A 309 -4.90 30.92 -6.56
N ALA A 310 -6.06 31.06 -5.94
CA ALA A 310 -6.22 31.95 -4.81
C ALA A 310 -5.50 31.31 -3.61
N VAL A 311 -4.42 31.94 -3.16
CA VAL A 311 -3.90 31.75 -1.79
C VAL A 311 -4.60 32.83 -0.97
N ALA A 312 -4.95 32.53 0.28
CA ALA A 312 -5.70 33.43 1.14
C ALA A 312 -5.11 34.85 1.12
N GLU A 313 -5.90 35.79 0.60
CA GLU A 313 -5.73 37.26 0.60
C GLU A 313 -4.49 37.86 -0.09
N GLU A 314 -3.44 37.08 -0.36
CA GLU A 314 -2.31 37.46 -1.23
C GLU A 314 -2.36 36.68 -2.55
N ALA A 315 -2.08 37.35 -3.67
CA ALA A 315 -1.93 36.66 -4.94
C ALA A 315 -0.84 35.59 -4.78
N ALA A 316 -1.13 34.32 -5.10
CA ALA A 316 -0.17 33.21 -5.06
C ALA A 316 1.14 33.47 -5.84
N ALA A 317 1.15 34.51 -6.67
CA ALA A 317 2.31 35.02 -7.38
C ALA A 317 3.37 35.67 -6.45
N GLU A 318 3.00 36.15 -5.26
CA GLU A 318 3.88 36.90 -4.36
C GLU A 318 4.30 36.10 -3.12
N ALA A 319 3.52 35.09 -2.72
CA ALA A 319 3.85 34.22 -1.60
C ALA A 319 5.20 33.48 -1.79
N PRO A 320 5.95 33.25 -0.70
CA PRO A 320 7.14 32.41 -0.73
C PRO A 320 6.82 30.99 -1.22
N ILE A 321 7.70 30.43 -2.04
CA ILE A 321 7.57 29.05 -2.52
C ILE A 321 8.38 28.15 -1.60
N HIS A 322 7.69 27.30 -0.86
CA HIS A 322 8.32 26.30 0.01
C HIS A 322 8.34 24.93 -0.66
N GLN A 323 9.42 24.18 -0.40
CA GLN A 323 9.54 22.77 -0.77
C GLN A 323 10.04 21.98 0.41
N GLY A 324 9.46 20.80 0.65
CA GLY A 324 9.95 19.88 1.66
C GLY A 324 9.63 18.43 1.33
N VAL A 325 10.07 17.53 2.20
CA VAL A 325 9.94 16.08 2.08
C VAL A 325 8.74 15.60 2.88
N VAL A 326 7.85 14.86 2.23
CA VAL A 326 6.79 14.12 2.91
C VAL A 326 7.29 12.69 3.11
N ALA A 327 7.64 12.34 4.34
CA ALA A 327 8.26 11.05 4.63
C ALA A 327 7.29 9.88 4.57
N THR A 328 6.05 10.06 5.04
CA THR A 328 5.06 8.99 5.22
C THR A 328 3.68 9.33 4.67
N MET A 329 2.82 8.32 4.50
CA MET A 329 1.42 8.54 4.13
C MET A 329 0.66 9.31 5.21
N GLN A 330 0.97 9.04 6.48
CA GLN A 330 0.40 9.79 7.61
C GLN A 330 0.75 11.28 7.54
N ALA A 331 2.01 11.62 7.23
CA ALA A 331 2.42 13.01 7.06
C ALA A 331 1.68 13.67 5.88
N LEU A 332 1.49 12.94 4.76
CA LEU A 332 0.70 13.45 3.64
C LEU A 332 -0.75 13.72 4.03
N ASP A 333 -1.35 12.80 4.79
CA ASP A 333 -2.74 12.90 5.26
C ASP A 333 -2.95 14.11 6.18
N VAL A 334 -2.08 14.29 7.17
CA VAL A 334 -2.08 15.45 8.08
C VAL A 334 -1.85 16.76 7.32
N LEU A 335 -0.95 16.76 6.33
CA LEU A 335 -0.74 17.92 5.46
C LEU A 335 -1.99 18.28 4.66
N LEU A 336 -2.75 17.30 4.17
CA LEU A 336 -4.00 17.57 3.46
C LEU A 336 -5.06 18.19 4.37
N ASP A 337 -5.16 17.72 5.61
CA ASP A 337 -6.08 18.29 6.60
C ASP A 337 -5.69 19.74 6.93
N TYR A 338 -4.40 19.99 7.21
CA TYR A 338 -3.88 21.34 7.42
C TYR A 338 -4.13 22.27 6.22
N LEU A 339 -3.97 21.77 5.00
CA LEU A 339 -4.24 22.55 3.79
C LEU A 339 -5.73 22.75 3.52
N ALA A 340 -6.61 21.92 4.09
CA ALA A 340 -8.05 22.06 4.00
C ALA A 340 -8.62 23.08 5.00
N GLU A 341 -7.90 23.35 6.11
CA GLU A 341 -8.32 24.34 7.09
C GLU A 341 -8.40 25.75 6.46
N PRO A 342 -9.55 26.45 6.62
CA PRO A 342 -9.65 27.83 6.22
C PRO A 342 -8.68 28.64 7.09
N THR A 343 -7.79 29.41 6.46
CA THR A 343 -6.96 30.39 7.15
C THR A 343 -7.87 31.29 7.96
N ALA A 344 -7.78 31.23 9.29
CA ALA A 344 -8.57 32.06 10.17
C ALA A 344 -8.32 33.53 9.79
N THR A 345 -9.36 34.19 9.29
CA THR A 345 -9.35 35.64 9.06
C THR A 345 -9.05 36.32 10.39
N CYS A 346 -7.89 36.96 10.49
CA CYS A 346 -7.55 37.81 11.62
C CYS A 346 -8.24 39.18 11.46
N ASP A 347 -9.56 39.16 11.25
CA ASP A 347 -10.44 40.33 11.21
C ASP A 347 -11.27 40.32 12.50
N ASP A 348 -10.64 40.57 13.63
CA ASP A 348 -11.36 40.90 14.87
C ASP A 348 -10.46 41.65 15.88
N VAL A 349 -9.75 42.70 15.44
CA VAL A 349 -9.23 43.74 16.34
C VAL A 349 -9.38 45.12 15.70
N ALA A 350 -10.59 45.51 15.32
CA ALA A 350 -10.85 46.87 14.87
C ALA A 350 -12.30 47.36 15.05
N ASP A 351 -12.95 47.12 16.20
CA ASP A 351 -13.96 48.08 16.68
C ASP A 351 -14.28 47.95 18.18
N SER A 352 -13.43 48.50 19.04
CA SER A 352 -13.82 48.82 20.42
C SER A 352 -13.29 50.18 20.84
N SER A 353 -13.65 51.22 20.09
CA SER A 353 -13.52 52.59 20.60
C SER A 353 -14.63 53.50 20.09
N ARG A 354 -15.82 53.45 20.74
CA ARG A 354 -16.69 54.63 20.98
C ARG A 354 -17.96 54.29 21.77
N ALA A 355 -17.91 54.51 23.09
CA ALA A 355 -19.04 55.04 23.86
C ALA A 355 -18.59 55.58 25.24
N GLY A 356 -18.46 56.91 25.31
CA GLY A 356 -18.99 57.81 26.36
C GLY A 356 -18.77 57.53 27.87
N PRO A 357 -18.29 58.53 28.64
CA PRO A 357 -18.20 58.48 30.10
C PRO A 357 -19.53 58.90 30.77
N GLY A 358 -19.93 58.26 31.88
CA GLY A 358 -20.98 58.80 32.73
C GLY A 358 -21.59 57.86 33.78
N ALA A 359 -21.53 58.33 35.03
CA ALA A 359 -22.42 58.04 36.17
C ALA A 359 -22.16 56.82 37.08
N LEU A 360 -21.41 57.13 38.15
CA LEU A 360 -21.64 56.75 39.56
C LEU A 360 -23.04 56.17 39.90
N ALA A 361 -23.08 55.02 40.58
CA ALA A 361 -23.81 54.86 41.85
C ALA A 361 -23.55 53.49 42.54
N ALA A 362 -23.12 53.59 43.80
CA ALA A 362 -23.51 52.78 44.97
C ALA A 362 -23.26 51.24 45.02
N MET A 363 -22.19 50.88 45.74
CA MET A 363 -22.14 49.78 46.72
C MET A 363 -23.17 50.02 47.86
N PRO A 364 -23.67 49.02 48.64
CA PRO A 364 -22.82 48.13 49.46
C PRO A 364 -23.34 46.70 49.76
N GLY A 365 -22.46 45.82 50.24
CA GLY A 365 -22.88 44.59 50.92
C GLY A 365 -21.85 43.44 50.97
N ARG A 366 -20.83 43.56 51.82
CA ARG A 366 -20.13 42.43 52.49
C ARG A 366 -20.69 42.35 53.93
N PRO A 367 -20.65 41.23 54.70
CA PRO A 367 -19.41 40.43 54.92
C PRO A 367 -19.56 38.93 55.37
N GLY A 368 -18.39 38.27 55.49
CA GLY A 368 -18.14 37.10 56.37
C GLY A 368 -18.33 35.73 55.69
N VAL A 369 -17.52 34.68 55.88
CA VAL A 369 -16.77 34.19 57.05
C VAL A 369 -15.69 33.20 56.54
N LYS A 370 -14.39 33.47 56.76
CA LYS A 370 -13.42 32.76 57.66
C LYS A 370 -13.39 31.21 57.70
N ARG A 371 -12.19 30.69 57.36
CA ARG A 371 -11.36 29.60 57.98
C ARG A 371 -11.24 28.21 57.29
N LYS A 372 -10.01 27.96 56.79
CA LYS A 372 -9.09 26.78 56.83
C LYS A 372 -9.43 25.65 57.86
N PRO A 373 -8.83 24.42 57.82
CA PRO A 373 -7.63 23.98 57.08
C PRO A 373 -7.68 22.55 56.45
N ALA A 374 -6.57 22.16 55.80
CA ALA A 374 -6.17 20.78 55.44
C ALA A 374 -5.99 19.88 56.68
N PRO A 375 -5.84 18.54 56.50
CA PRO A 375 -4.48 17.99 56.50
C PRO A 375 -4.23 16.80 55.53
N ASP A 376 -2.94 16.47 55.47
CA ASP A 376 -2.22 15.38 54.80
C ASP A 376 -2.59 13.94 55.24
N HIS A 377 -1.91 12.98 54.57
CA HIS A 377 -1.78 11.52 54.76
C HIS A 377 -2.76 10.67 53.92
N ASP A 378 -2.39 9.55 53.29
CA ASP A 378 -1.22 8.69 53.48
C ASP A 378 -0.93 7.82 52.24
N GLU A 379 0.28 7.26 52.27
CA GLU A 379 0.86 6.22 51.41
C GLU A 379 0.02 4.93 51.25
N GLY A 380 0.29 4.19 50.17
CA GLY A 380 0.30 2.72 50.26
C GLY A 380 -0.46 1.93 49.18
N HIS A 381 0.19 1.61 48.05
CA HIS A 381 0.64 0.24 47.71
C HIS A 381 1.36 0.17 46.37
#